data_AF-A0A7Y2YI63-F1
#
_entry.id   AF-A0A7Y2YI63-F1
#
_cell.length_a   1.000
_cell.length_b   1.000
_cell.length_c   1.000
_cell.angle_alpha   90.00
_cell.angle_beta   90.00
_cell.angle_gamma   90.00
#
_symmetry.space_group_name_H-M   'P 1'
#
loop_
_entity.id
_entity.type
_entity.pdbx_description
1 polymer ?
#
loop_
_entity_poly.entity_id
_entity_poly.type
_entity_poly.pdbx_seq_one_letter_code
_entity_poly.pdbx_strand_id
1 'polypeptide(L)'
;MKGILLANLGTPDAPERKPVARFLREFLSDPRVVDLPRFLWLPLLNLVIIPIRSGKSAAAYREIWWSEGSPLLILTQRLSDRLAGMLDGRVRVEIGMRYGEPSIRGGLERLRDAGVDDLAVVPMYPQFSDTTTSSIYDAVDDALGDMDWSPVQHRVLDYHVHPAWVSTLADSIRSFRAEKGGADRLVFSLHGIPQRYVEKKGDPYRDQCRASVAAIAKELNLPDGEWLLTFQSRVGKEPWLQPYTDKTLEA
;
A
#
# COMPACT_ATOMS: atom_id res chain seq x y z
N MET A 1 -15.81 18.65 13.57
CA MET A 1 -15.16 17.49 14.23
C MET A 1 -14.00 16.99 13.38
N LYS A 2 -12.92 16.49 13.98
CA LYS A 2 -11.77 15.97 13.23
C LYS A 2 -11.96 14.50 12.83
N GLY A 3 -11.48 14.13 11.66
CA GLY A 3 -11.53 12.77 11.14
C GLY A 3 -10.25 12.34 10.44
N ILE A 4 -9.95 11.05 10.47
CA ILE A 4 -8.84 10.42 9.77
C ILE A 4 -9.40 9.30 8.89
N LEU A 5 -9.08 9.33 7.60
CA LEU A 5 -9.25 8.20 6.70
C LEU A 5 -7.90 7.51 6.50
N LEU A 6 -7.75 6.30 7.05
CA LEU A 6 -6.62 5.41 6.76
C LEU A 6 -6.89 4.68 5.44
N ALA A 7 -6.16 5.05 4.39
CA ALA A 7 -6.41 4.54 3.05
C ALA A 7 -5.35 3.52 2.62
N ASN A 8 -5.76 2.38 2.06
CA ASN A 8 -4.84 1.32 1.65
C ASN A 8 -5.28 0.67 0.32
N LEU A 9 -4.49 -0.24 -0.25
CA LEU A 9 -4.77 -0.89 -1.53
C LEU A 9 -6.10 -1.63 -1.51
N GLY A 10 -6.36 -2.34 -0.41
CA GLY A 10 -7.44 -3.30 -0.31
C GLY A 10 -7.03 -4.72 -0.67
N THR A 11 -8.02 -5.59 -0.63
CA THR A 11 -7.84 -7.04 -0.70
C THR A 11 -9.16 -7.66 -1.17
N PRO A 12 -9.18 -8.83 -1.83
CA PRO A 12 -10.43 -9.49 -2.18
C PRO A 12 -11.22 -9.87 -0.92
N ASP A 13 -12.55 -9.92 -1.03
CA ASP A 13 -13.41 -10.27 0.11
C ASP A 13 -13.24 -11.72 0.59
N ALA A 14 -12.79 -12.61 -0.29
CA ALA A 14 -12.53 -14.00 0.03
C ALA A 14 -11.47 -14.61 -0.90
N PRO A 15 -10.79 -15.69 -0.49
CA PRO A 15 -9.68 -16.29 -1.24
C PRO A 15 -10.17 -17.25 -2.33
N GLU A 16 -11.38 -17.03 -2.87
CA GLU A 16 -11.88 -17.77 -4.03
C GLU A 16 -11.68 -17.01 -5.34
N ARG A 17 -11.75 -17.76 -6.44
CA ARG A 17 -11.51 -17.24 -7.78
C ARG A 17 -12.40 -16.05 -8.14
N LYS A 18 -13.68 -16.05 -7.75
CA LYS A 18 -14.64 -14.99 -8.12
C LYS A 18 -14.36 -13.66 -7.41
N PRO A 19 -14.24 -13.60 -6.07
CA PRO A 19 -13.86 -12.35 -5.38
C PRO A 19 -12.48 -11.83 -5.80
N VAL A 20 -11.50 -12.73 -5.95
CA VAL A 20 -10.17 -12.37 -6.46
C VAL A 20 -10.25 -11.80 -7.88
N ALA A 21 -11.08 -12.36 -8.76
CA ALA A 21 -11.28 -11.82 -10.10
C ALA A 21 -11.94 -10.43 -10.09
N ARG A 22 -12.88 -10.16 -9.16
CA ARG A 22 -13.48 -8.84 -8.98
C ARG A 22 -12.43 -7.82 -8.56
N PHE A 23 -11.69 -8.12 -7.49
CA PHE A 23 -10.61 -7.29 -6.98
C PHE A 23 -9.54 -7.01 -8.04
N LEU A 24 -9.03 -8.05 -8.73
CA LEU A 24 -8.03 -7.88 -9.78
C LEU A 24 -8.55 -7.06 -10.95
N ARG A 25 -9.83 -7.19 -11.30
CA ARG A 25 -10.43 -6.38 -12.38
C ARG A 25 -10.45 -4.91 -12.00
N GLU A 26 -10.83 -4.59 -10.78
CA GLU A 26 -10.84 -3.22 -10.28
C GLU A 26 -9.42 -2.64 -10.24
N PHE A 27 -8.50 -3.34 -9.57
CA PHE A 27 -7.10 -2.95 -9.43
C PHE A 27 -6.40 -2.73 -10.77
N LEU A 28 -6.50 -3.70 -11.69
CA LEU A 28 -5.82 -3.62 -12.97
C LEU A 28 -6.53 -2.72 -13.99
N SER A 29 -7.76 -2.24 -13.71
CA SER A 29 -8.44 -1.26 -14.57
C SER A 29 -8.05 0.18 -14.25
N ASP A 30 -7.35 0.41 -13.14
CA ASP A 30 -6.88 1.73 -12.73
C ASP A 30 -5.77 2.23 -13.69
N PRO A 31 -5.97 3.40 -14.34
CA PRO A 31 -4.99 3.98 -15.26
C PRO A 31 -3.67 4.40 -14.57
N ARG A 32 -3.67 4.67 -13.27
CA ARG A 32 -2.46 4.92 -12.47
C ARG A 32 -1.61 3.65 -12.34
N VAL A 33 -2.26 2.50 -12.24
CA VAL A 33 -1.59 1.19 -12.10
C VAL A 33 -1.13 0.70 -13.46
N VAL A 34 -2.04 0.66 -14.44
CA VAL A 34 -1.75 0.21 -15.80
C VAL A 34 -1.94 1.34 -16.81
N ASP A 35 -0.81 1.96 -17.14
CA ASP A 35 -0.72 3.04 -18.11
C ASP A 35 -0.62 2.51 -19.56
N LEU A 36 -1.68 1.84 -20.02
CA LEU A 36 -1.87 1.40 -21.41
C LEU A 36 -3.19 1.96 -21.96
N PRO A 37 -3.33 2.16 -23.29
CA PRO A 37 -4.59 2.63 -23.87
C PRO A 37 -5.77 1.74 -23.46
N ARG A 38 -6.79 2.32 -22.82
CA ARG A 38 -7.89 1.58 -22.18
C ARG A 38 -8.62 0.64 -23.15
N PHE A 39 -8.83 1.07 -24.39
CA PHE A 39 -9.52 0.26 -25.40
C PHE A 39 -8.73 -0.99 -25.82
N LEU A 40 -7.40 -1.00 -25.67
CA LEU A 40 -6.56 -2.18 -25.87
C LEU A 40 -6.46 -3.02 -24.60
N TRP A 41 -6.30 -2.34 -23.46
CA TRP A 41 -6.06 -2.99 -22.18
C TRP A 41 -7.30 -3.68 -21.61
N LEU A 42 -8.47 -3.06 -21.63
CA LEU A 42 -9.67 -3.61 -20.99
C LEU A 42 -10.14 -4.93 -21.64
N PRO A 43 -10.13 -5.11 -22.98
CA PRO A 43 -10.39 -6.42 -23.58
C PRO A 43 -9.36 -7.46 -23.16
N LEU A 44 -8.06 -7.14 -23.20
CA LEU A 44 -7.00 -8.05 -22.78
C LEU A 44 -7.14 -8.46 -21.30
N LEU A 45 -7.43 -7.48 -20.44
CA LEU A 45 -7.64 -7.67 -19.02
C LEU A 45 -8.79 -8.66 -18.77
N ASN A 46 -9.95 -8.38 -19.34
CA ASN A 46 -11.17 -9.13 -19.03
C ASN A 46 -11.23 -10.51 -19.73
N LEU A 47 -10.68 -10.64 -20.93
CA LEU A 47 -10.77 -11.87 -21.73
C LEU A 47 -9.59 -12.83 -21.51
N VAL A 48 -8.42 -12.32 -21.16
CA VAL A 48 -7.19 -13.14 -21.06
C VAL A 48 -6.63 -13.11 -19.64
N ILE A 49 -6.36 -11.93 -19.10
CA ILE A 49 -5.59 -11.81 -17.84
C ILE A 49 -6.41 -12.31 -16.64
N ILE A 50 -7.64 -11.82 -16.46
CA ILE A 50 -8.48 -12.19 -15.31
C ILE A 50 -8.81 -13.70 -15.31
N PRO A 51 -9.25 -14.33 -16.42
CA PRO A 51 -9.52 -15.77 -16.45
C PRO A 51 -8.31 -16.61 -16.08
N ILE A 52 -7.10 -16.23 -16.53
CA ILE A 52 -5.86 -16.99 -16.28
C ILE A 52 -5.31 -16.72 -14.87
N ARG A 53 -5.23 -15.45 -14.44
CA ARG A 53 -4.58 -15.07 -13.18
C ARG A 53 -5.42 -15.35 -11.94
N SER A 54 -6.74 -15.19 -12.02
CA SER A 54 -7.63 -15.32 -10.86
C SER A 54 -7.45 -16.64 -10.10
N GLY A 55 -7.26 -17.76 -10.81
CA GLY A 55 -7.04 -19.06 -10.17
C GLY A 55 -5.72 -19.14 -9.41
N LYS A 56 -4.62 -18.67 -10.02
CA LYS A 56 -3.28 -18.65 -9.38
C LYS A 56 -3.25 -17.70 -8.19
N SER A 57 -3.79 -16.49 -8.35
CA SER A 57 -3.87 -15.51 -7.27
C SER A 57 -4.74 -16.02 -6.11
N ALA A 58 -5.88 -16.67 -6.40
CA ALA A 58 -6.72 -17.25 -5.36
C ALA A 58 -6.00 -18.36 -4.57
N ALA A 59 -5.15 -19.16 -5.21
CA ALA A 59 -4.32 -20.13 -4.50
C ALA A 59 -3.34 -19.45 -3.53
N ALA A 60 -2.63 -18.41 -3.99
CA ALA A 60 -1.73 -17.65 -3.14
C ALA A 60 -2.48 -16.96 -1.97
N TYR A 61 -3.67 -16.41 -2.21
CA TYR A 61 -4.50 -15.85 -1.13
C TYR A 61 -4.89 -16.90 -0.09
N ARG A 62 -5.23 -18.13 -0.50
CA ARG A 62 -5.58 -19.21 0.43
C ARG A 62 -4.42 -19.61 1.35
N GLU A 63 -3.18 -19.53 0.88
CA GLU A 63 -1.99 -19.89 1.66
C GLU A 63 -1.77 -18.95 2.86
N ILE A 64 -2.21 -17.69 2.75
CA ILE A 64 -2.02 -16.66 3.77
C ILE A 64 -3.32 -16.23 4.45
N TRP A 65 -4.45 -16.83 4.10
CA TRP A 65 -5.76 -16.43 4.61
C TRP A 65 -5.91 -16.81 6.08
N TRP A 66 -6.35 -15.87 6.92
CA TRP A 66 -6.66 -16.17 8.31
C TRP A 66 -8.12 -16.59 8.47
N SER A 67 -8.45 -17.22 9.59
CA SER A 67 -9.84 -17.53 9.94
C SER A 67 -10.72 -16.28 10.03
N GLU A 68 -10.15 -15.15 10.42
CA GLU A 68 -10.84 -13.85 10.53
C GLU A 68 -11.00 -13.14 9.17
N GLY A 69 -10.20 -13.50 8.15
CA GLY A 69 -10.22 -12.85 6.83
C GLY A 69 -8.82 -12.55 6.28
N SER A 70 -8.76 -11.61 5.34
CA SER A 70 -7.48 -11.15 4.80
C SER A 70 -6.64 -10.46 5.88
N PRO A 71 -5.37 -10.88 6.09
CA PRO A 71 -4.50 -10.25 7.08
C PRO A 71 -4.36 -8.73 6.88
N LEU A 72 -4.36 -8.25 5.63
CA LEU A 72 -4.27 -6.81 5.34
C LEU A 72 -5.44 -6.05 5.97
N LEU A 73 -6.66 -6.52 5.73
CA LEU A 73 -7.88 -5.88 6.23
C LEU A 73 -7.95 -5.97 7.75
N ILE A 74 -7.70 -7.15 8.32
CA ILE A 74 -7.75 -7.38 9.77
C ILE A 74 -6.72 -6.53 10.51
N LEU A 75 -5.47 -6.47 10.01
CA LEU A 75 -4.43 -5.64 10.62
C LEU A 75 -4.74 -4.14 10.48
N THR A 76 -5.32 -3.72 9.35
CA THR A 76 -5.74 -2.33 9.13
C THR A 76 -6.86 -1.94 10.09
N GLN A 77 -7.86 -2.81 10.30
CA GLN A 77 -8.92 -2.58 11.28
C GLN A 77 -8.37 -2.50 12.70
N ARG A 78 -7.50 -3.44 13.11
CA ARG A 78 -6.85 -3.40 14.44
C ARG A 78 -6.02 -2.14 14.65
N LEU A 79 -5.33 -1.65 13.61
CA LEU A 79 -4.60 -0.39 13.66
C LEU A 79 -5.56 0.79 13.86
N SER A 80 -6.65 0.83 13.08
CA SER A 80 -7.69 1.86 13.18
C SER A 80 -8.30 1.90 14.58
N ASP A 81 -8.67 0.75 15.13
CA ASP A 81 -9.30 0.64 16.45
C ASP A 81 -8.35 1.11 17.57
N ARG A 82 -7.07 0.70 17.48
CA ARG A 82 -6.04 1.17 18.43
C ARG A 82 -5.82 2.67 18.34
N LEU A 83 -5.74 3.22 17.13
CA LEU A 83 -5.58 4.65 16.92
C LEU A 83 -6.78 5.43 17.46
N ALA A 84 -8.00 4.97 17.17
CA ALA A 84 -9.23 5.57 17.69
C ALA A 84 -9.25 5.56 19.23
N GLY A 85 -8.83 4.45 19.85
CA GLY A 85 -8.69 4.32 21.30
C GLY A 85 -7.69 5.32 21.88
N MET A 86 -6.51 5.49 21.26
CA MET A 86 -5.50 6.46 21.70
C MET A 86 -5.95 7.93 21.55
N LEU A 87 -6.92 8.20 20.68
CA LEU A 87 -7.45 9.54 20.45
C LEU A 87 -8.68 9.86 21.32
N ASP A 88 -9.13 8.91 22.15
CA ASP A 88 -10.24 9.04 23.10
C ASP A 88 -11.53 9.61 22.47
N GLY A 89 -11.82 9.23 21.23
CA GLY A 89 -13.00 9.71 20.50
C GLY A 89 -12.95 11.17 20.05
N ARG A 90 -11.86 11.91 20.30
CA ARG A 90 -11.68 13.30 19.83
C ARG A 90 -11.55 13.40 18.31
N VAL A 91 -11.15 12.30 17.67
CA VAL A 91 -10.96 12.18 16.23
C VAL A 91 -11.65 10.91 15.77
N ARG A 92 -12.50 11.02 14.75
CA ARG A 92 -13.13 9.85 14.13
C ARG A 92 -12.14 9.17 13.19
N VAL A 93 -11.82 7.90 13.43
CA VAL A 93 -10.95 7.13 12.55
C VAL A 93 -11.79 6.16 11.73
N GLU A 94 -11.55 6.14 10.42
CA GLU A 94 -12.17 5.23 9.46
C GLU A 94 -11.11 4.67 8.50
N ILE A 95 -11.41 3.51 7.92
CA ILE A 95 -10.56 2.86 6.92
C ILE A 95 -11.24 2.91 5.54
N GLY A 96 -10.42 2.98 4.49
CA GLY A 96 -10.88 3.01 3.11
C GLY A 96 -9.93 2.27 2.17
N MET A 97 -10.45 1.26 1.49
CA MET A 97 -9.71 0.49 0.50
C MET A 97 -9.87 1.11 -0.87
N ARG A 98 -8.76 1.24 -1.59
CA ARG A 98 -8.77 1.70 -2.97
C ARG A 98 -9.48 0.71 -3.89
N TYR A 99 -9.33 -0.58 -3.63
CA TYR A 99 -10.02 -1.66 -4.35
C TYR A 99 -10.67 -2.64 -3.37
N GLY A 100 -11.94 -2.94 -3.58
CA GLY A 100 -12.75 -3.76 -2.67
C GLY A 100 -13.30 -3.01 -1.44
N GLU A 101 -13.76 -3.77 -0.45
CA GLU A 101 -14.44 -3.23 0.74
C GLU A 101 -13.61 -3.36 2.03
N PRO A 102 -13.80 -2.46 3.02
CA PRO A 102 -14.61 -1.25 2.97
C PRO A 102 -13.99 -0.20 2.04
N SER A 103 -14.75 0.34 1.11
CA SER A 103 -14.23 1.29 0.10
C SER A 103 -13.89 2.67 0.68
N ILE A 104 -13.03 3.43 -0.02
CA ILE A 104 -12.74 4.84 0.30
C ILE A 104 -14.04 5.67 0.39
N ARG A 105 -14.96 5.49 -0.57
CA ARG A 105 -16.27 6.15 -0.54
C ARG A 105 -17.03 5.84 0.75
N GLY A 106 -17.15 4.55 1.10
CA GLY A 106 -17.85 4.15 2.32
C GLY A 106 -17.19 4.70 3.59
N GLY A 107 -15.85 4.78 3.63
CA GLY A 107 -15.12 5.43 4.72
C GLY A 107 -15.44 6.91 4.85
N LEU A 108 -15.45 7.64 3.73
CA LEU A 108 -15.81 9.06 3.69
C LEU A 108 -17.27 9.31 4.08
N GLU A 109 -18.21 8.47 3.66
CA GLU A 109 -19.62 8.55 4.07
C GLU A 109 -19.77 8.41 5.59
N ARG A 110 -19.07 7.45 6.21
CA ARG A 110 -19.08 7.29 7.67
C ARG A 110 -18.45 8.48 8.42
N LEU A 111 -17.43 9.12 7.84
CA LEU A 111 -16.84 10.34 8.40
C LEU A 111 -17.79 11.53 8.29
N ARG A 112 -18.42 11.72 7.13
CA ARG A 112 -19.46 12.73 6.92
C ARG A 112 -20.60 12.56 7.91
N ASP A 113 -21.15 11.36 8.02
CA ASP A 113 -22.31 11.06 8.88
C ASP A 113 -21.97 11.24 10.37
N ALA A 114 -20.69 11.16 10.74
CA ALA A 114 -20.18 11.50 12.06
C ALA A 114 -19.99 13.01 12.31
N GLY A 115 -20.27 13.88 11.32
CA GLY A 115 -20.12 15.33 11.45
C GLY A 115 -18.68 15.83 11.35
N VAL A 116 -17.80 15.08 10.66
CA VAL A 116 -16.42 15.52 10.40
C VAL A 116 -16.44 16.72 9.45
N ASP A 117 -15.65 17.74 9.76
CA ASP A 117 -15.44 18.95 8.95
C ASP A 117 -13.96 19.25 8.69
N ASP A 118 -13.06 18.53 9.35
CA ASP A 118 -11.60 18.59 9.25
C ASP A 118 -11.08 17.15 9.05
N LEU A 119 -10.71 16.82 7.82
CA LEU A 119 -10.40 15.48 7.34
C LEU A 119 -8.91 15.36 7.01
N ALA A 120 -8.22 14.44 7.69
CA ALA A 120 -6.92 13.95 7.27
C ALA A 120 -7.05 12.65 6.48
N VAL A 121 -6.47 12.60 5.29
CA VAL A 121 -6.35 11.37 4.50
C VAL A 121 -4.91 10.88 4.63
N VAL A 122 -4.76 9.66 5.12
CA VAL A 122 -3.47 9.02 5.37
C VAL A 122 -3.38 7.74 4.56
N PRO A 123 -2.79 7.79 3.34
CA PRO A 123 -2.35 6.59 2.64
C PRO A 123 -1.42 5.78 3.53
N MET A 124 -1.64 4.48 3.66
CA MET A 124 -0.84 3.58 4.50
C MET A 124 0.49 3.16 3.83
N TYR A 125 0.99 4.00 2.92
CA TYR A 125 2.27 3.85 2.25
C TYR A 125 3.19 4.98 2.72
N PRO A 126 4.31 4.66 3.39
CA PRO A 126 5.26 5.69 3.79
C PRO A 126 5.87 6.40 2.59
N GLN A 127 6.21 5.63 1.54
CA GLN A 127 6.75 6.14 0.28
C GLN A 127 5.62 6.45 -0.70
N PHE A 128 5.63 7.66 -1.24
CA PHE A 128 4.77 8.08 -2.33
C PHE A 128 5.06 7.30 -3.62
N SER A 129 4.01 6.91 -4.33
CA SER A 129 4.06 6.54 -5.74
C SER A 129 2.76 6.96 -6.42
N ASP A 130 2.84 7.27 -7.71
CA ASP A 130 1.66 7.53 -8.52
C ASP A 130 0.73 6.32 -8.60
N THR A 131 1.29 5.11 -8.52
CA THR A 131 0.54 3.85 -8.60
C THR A 131 -0.24 3.52 -7.34
N THR A 132 0.03 4.22 -6.22
CA THR A 132 -0.57 3.96 -4.91
C THR A 132 -1.21 5.21 -4.33
N THR A 133 -0.40 6.20 -3.97
CA THR A 133 -0.85 7.40 -3.25
C THR A 133 -1.70 8.30 -4.14
N SER A 134 -1.26 8.57 -5.38
CA SER A 134 -2.08 9.32 -6.33
C SER A 134 -3.39 8.59 -6.67
N SER A 135 -3.36 7.26 -6.82
CA SER A 135 -4.58 6.45 -7.05
C SER A 135 -5.58 6.52 -5.89
N ILE A 136 -5.11 6.52 -4.63
CA ILE A 136 -5.97 6.75 -3.46
C ILE A 136 -6.62 8.13 -3.54
N TYR A 137 -5.81 9.15 -3.85
CA TYR A 137 -6.29 10.51 -3.88
C TYR A 137 -7.27 10.77 -5.03
N ASP A 138 -7.07 10.18 -6.21
CA ASP A 138 -8.06 10.22 -7.29
C ASP A 138 -9.40 9.65 -6.79
N ALA A 139 -9.39 8.52 -6.07
CA ALA A 139 -10.61 7.93 -5.52
C ALA A 139 -11.26 8.76 -4.39
N VAL A 140 -10.46 9.48 -3.60
CA VAL A 140 -10.97 10.43 -2.58
C VAL A 140 -11.61 11.64 -3.27
N ASP A 141 -10.91 12.24 -4.22
CA ASP A 141 -11.36 13.44 -4.94
C ASP A 141 -12.64 13.13 -5.74
N ASP A 142 -12.70 11.98 -6.43
CA ASP A 142 -13.91 11.49 -7.10
C ASP A 142 -15.07 11.28 -6.12
N ALA A 143 -14.80 10.64 -4.98
CA ALA A 143 -15.85 10.37 -3.99
C ALA A 143 -16.39 11.65 -3.35
N LEU A 144 -15.52 12.61 -3.01
CA LEU A 144 -15.92 13.91 -2.47
C LEU A 144 -16.67 14.77 -3.49
N GLY A 145 -16.30 14.71 -4.77
CA GLY A 145 -17.01 15.43 -5.84
C GLY A 145 -18.48 15.02 -5.99
N ASP A 146 -18.81 13.77 -5.65
CA ASP A 146 -20.18 13.24 -5.67
C ASP A 146 -20.92 13.46 -4.33
N MET A 147 -20.25 13.95 -3.29
CA MET A 147 -20.85 14.17 -1.97
C MET A 147 -21.23 15.64 -1.78
N ASP A 148 -22.38 15.89 -1.16
CA ASP A 148 -22.73 17.21 -0.61
C ASP A 148 -21.99 17.45 0.73
N TRP A 149 -20.67 17.32 0.70
CA TRP A 149 -19.79 17.44 1.87
C TRP A 149 -18.40 17.95 1.46
N SER A 150 -17.96 19.05 2.06
CA SER A 150 -16.69 19.71 1.74
C SER A 150 -15.88 20.00 3.01
N PRO A 151 -15.23 18.99 3.61
CA PRO A 151 -14.39 19.20 4.78
C PRO A 151 -13.08 19.92 4.41
N VAL A 152 -12.43 20.55 5.40
CA VAL A 152 -11.02 20.95 5.29
C VAL A 152 -10.20 19.69 5.10
N GLN A 153 -9.31 19.66 4.10
CA GLN A 153 -8.56 18.46 3.75
C GLN A 153 -7.07 18.59 4.09
N HIS A 154 -6.55 17.60 4.80
CA HIS A 154 -5.12 17.41 5.06
C HIS A 154 -4.65 16.16 4.33
N ARG A 155 -3.87 16.37 3.26
CA ARG A 155 -3.33 15.29 2.42
C ARG A 155 -1.92 14.92 2.89
N VAL A 156 -1.76 13.72 3.46
CA VAL A 156 -0.44 13.14 3.71
C VAL A 156 0.05 12.50 2.42
N LEU A 157 1.14 13.04 1.85
CA LEU A 157 1.72 12.54 0.60
C LEU A 157 2.78 11.46 0.85
N ASP A 158 3.62 11.66 1.86
CA ASP A 158 4.62 10.70 2.29
C ASP A 158 5.02 10.95 3.75
N TYR A 159 5.63 9.94 4.35
CA TYR A 159 6.20 9.99 5.71
C TYR A 159 7.37 9.02 5.85
N HIS A 160 8.02 8.71 4.72
CA HIS A 160 9.04 7.68 4.54
C HIS A 160 10.35 7.91 5.32
N VAL A 161 10.57 9.11 5.86
CA VAL A 161 11.70 9.43 6.76
C VAL A 161 11.23 10.02 8.09
N HIS A 162 9.93 9.91 8.39
CA HIS A 162 9.40 10.44 9.64
C HIS A 162 10.05 9.71 10.84
N PRO A 163 10.61 10.42 11.85
CA PRO A 163 11.38 9.79 12.93
C PRO A 163 10.62 8.69 13.68
N ALA A 164 9.32 8.88 13.91
CA ALA A 164 8.49 7.87 14.58
C ALA A 164 8.31 6.60 13.73
N TRP A 165 8.25 6.73 12.40
CA TRP A 165 8.14 5.59 11.49
C TRP A 165 9.46 4.82 11.41
N VAL A 166 10.58 5.55 11.26
CA VAL A 166 11.93 4.99 11.20
C VAL A 166 12.26 4.24 12.50
N SER A 167 12.03 4.85 13.65
CA SER A 167 12.26 4.22 14.96
C SER A 167 11.39 2.97 15.16
N THR A 168 10.10 3.03 14.80
CA THR A 168 9.21 1.85 14.89
C THR A 168 9.73 0.66 14.09
N LEU A 169 10.21 0.89 12.85
CA LEU A 169 10.79 -0.19 12.05
C LEU A 169 12.14 -0.67 12.60
N ALA A 170 13.00 0.24 13.04
CA ALA A 170 14.27 -0.13 13.67
C ALA A 170 14.04 -0.98 14.93
N ASP A 171 13.07 -0.63 15.77
CA ASP A 171 12.72 -1.38 16.97
C ASP A 171 12.17 -2.77 16.65
N SER A 172 11.37 -2.90 15.59
CA SER A 172 10.94 -4.22 15.09
C SER A 172 12.13 -5.08 14.68
N ILE A 173 13.13 -4.51 14.01
CA ILE A 173 14.35 -5.22 13.57
C ILE A 173 15.23 -5.59 14.76
N ARG A 174 15.42 -4.66 15.72
CA ARG A 174 16.16 -4.92 16.98
C ARG A 174 15.52 -6.06 17.76
N SER A 175 14.19 -6.02 17.92
CA SER A 175 13.42 -7.05 18.63
C SER A 175 13.59 -8.43 17.99
N PHE A 176 13.47 -8.50 16.66
CA PHE A 176 13.66 -9.76 15.93
C PHE A 176 15.09 -10.31 16.08
N ARG A 177 16.11 -9.45 15.98
CA ARG A 177 17.53 -9.86 16.17
C ARG A 177 17.83 -10.30 17.59
N ALA A 178 17.21 -9.68 18.60
CA ALA A 178 17.33 -10.10 19.98
C ALA A 178 16.76 -11.51 20.20
N GLU A 179 15.68 -11.87 19.49
CA GLU A 179 15.05 -13.18 19.60
C GLU A 179 15.75 -14.26 18.76
N LYS A 180 16.15 -13.95 17.52
CA LYS A 180 16.64 -14.93 16.54
C LYS A 180 18.16 -14.93 16.35
N GLY A 181 18.87 -13.94 16.89
CA GLY A 181 20.29 -13.71 16.64
C GLY A 181 20.57 -12.78 15.47
N GLY A 182 21.87 -12.54 15.23
CA GLY A 182 22.35 -11.73 14.11
C GLY A 182 22.31 -12.48 12.77
N ALA A 183 22.52 -11.73 11.69
CA ALA A 183 22.73 -12.25 10.34
C ALA A 183 23.83 -11.43 9.67
N ASP A 184 24.50 -12.00 8.66
CA ASP A 184 25.61 -11.32 7.97
C ASP A 184 25.15 -10.05 7.24
N ARG A 185 23.91 -10.03 6.72
CA ARG A 185 23.32 -8.88 6.04
C ARG A 185 21.82 -8.75 6.29
N LEU A 186 21.34 -7.51 6.29
CA LEU A 186 19.92 -7.17 6.31
C LEU A 186 19.41 -6.83 4.90
N VAL A 187 18.42 -7.58 4.41
CA VAL A 187 17.79 -7.34 3.09
C VAL A 187 16.48 -6.58 3.27
N PHE A 188 16.45 -5.33 2.80
CA PHE A 188 15.23 -4.56 2.67
C PHE A 188 14.58 -4.85 1.32
N SER A 189 13.46 -5.57 1.32
CA SER A 189 12.74 -5.96 0.11
C SER A 189 11.44 -5.16 -0.04
N LEU A 190 11.44 -4.16 -0.92
CA LEU A 190 10.28 -3.30 -1.20
C LEU A 190 9.61 -3.71 -2.52
N HIS A 191 8.34 -3.37 -2.73
CA HIS A 191 7.66 -3.71 -3.98
C HIS A 191 8.30 -2.94 -5.16
N GLY A 192 8.62 -3.60 -6.26
CA GLY A 192 9.14 -2.92 -7.44
C GLY A 192 8.06 -2.16 -8.19
N ILE A 193 8.45 -1.15 -8.96
CA ILE A 193 7.60 -0.53 -9.98
C ILE A 193 8.31 -0.56 -11.34
N PRO A 194 7.59 -0.47 -12.46
CA PRO A 194 8.21 -0.31 -13.77
C PRO A 194 9.18 0.88 -13.80
N GLN A 195 10.39 0.65 -14.32
CA GLN A 195 11.47 1.64 -14.30
C GLN A 195 11.08 2.95 -15.01
N ARG A 196 10.24 2.85 -16.05
CA ARG A 196 9.69 4.00 -16.78
C ARG A 196 8.87 4.97 -15.93
N TYR A 197 8.23 4.52 -14.84
CA TYR A 197 7.47 5.42 -13.97
C TYR A 197 8.41 6.40 -13.25
N VAL A 198 9.57 5.92 -12.82
CA VAL A 198 10.60 6.80 -12.22
C VAL A 198 11.26 7.66 -13.30
N GLU A 199 11.72 7.05 -14.39
CA GLU A 199 12.57 7.75 -15.38
C GLU A 199 11.82 8.71 -16.29
N LYS A 200 10.59 8.36 -16.69
CA LYS A 200 9.81 9.15 -17.65
C LYS A 200 8.70 9.97 -17.01
N LYS A 201 8.11 9.47 -15.92
CA LYS A 201 7.03 10.17 -15.20
C LYS A 201 7.50 10.92 -13.96
N GLY A 202 8.75 10.70 -13.52
CA GLY A 202 9.30 11.38 -12.35
C GLY A 202 8.76 10.87 -11.02
N ASP A 203 8.25 9.63 -10.97
CA ASP A 203 7.76 9.05 -9.71
C ASP A 203 8.91 8.99 -8.67
N PRO A 204 8.77 9.62 -7.49
CA PRO A 204 9.85 9.72 -6.50
C PRO A 204 10.08 8.42 -5.72
N TYR A 205 9.27 7.39 -5.94
CA TYR A 205 9.25 6.16 -5.14
C TYR A 205 10.64 5.54 -4.95
N ARG A 206 11.45 5.45 -6.01
CA ARG A 206 12.81 4.87 -5.91
C ARG A 206 13.69 5.61 -4.92
N ASP A 207 13.68 6.93 -4.99
CA ASP A 207 14.55 7.78 -4.20
C ASP A 207 14.04 7.84 -2.75
N GLN A 208 12.72 7.86 -2.55
CA GLN A 208 12.10 7.71 -1.23
C GLN A 208 12.37 6.33 -0.60
N CYS A 209 12.34 5.24 -1.36
CA CYS A 209 12.74 3.91 -0.88
C CYS A 209 14.19 3.92 -0.38
N ARG A 210 15.11 4.50 -1.16
CA ARG A 210 16.53 4.63 -0.78
C ARG A 210 16.69 5.46 0.49
N ALA A 211 16.01 6.60 0.58
CA ALA A 211 16.05 7.47 1.76
C ALA A 211 15.49 6.77 3.01
N SER A 212 14.38 6.03 2.86
CA SER A 212 13.76 5.24 3.95
C SER A 212 14.75 4.24 4.53
N VAL A 213 15.34 3.42 3.64
CA VAL A 213 16.26 2.36 4.06
C VAL A 213 17.53 2.95 4.65
N ALA A 214 18.06 4.02 4.07
CA ALA A 214 19.21 4.73 4.63
C ALA A 214 18.93 5.28 6.03
N ALA A 215 17.74 5.85 6.26
CA ALA A 215 17.33 6.35 7.58
C ALA A 215 17.22 5.21 8.61
N ILE A 216 16.62 4.08 8.23
CA ILE A 216 16.49 2.91 9.11
C ILE A 216 17.86 2.27 9.39
N ALA A 217 18.72 2.13 8.37
CA ALA A 217 20.06 1.60 8.53
C ALA A 217 20.91 2.48 9.45
N LYS A 218 20.80 3.80 9.32
CA LYS A 218 21.42 4.77 10.22
C LYS A 218 20.92 4.63 11.65
N GLU A 219 19.61 4.54 11.86
CA GLU A 219 19.00 4.32 13.18
C GLU A 219 19.49 3.01 13.83
N LEU A 220 19.71 1.97 13.02
CA LEU A 220 20.24 0.68 13.47
C LEU A 220 21.77 0.67 13.65
N ASN A 221 22.48 1.76 13.34
CA ASN A 221 23.94 1.83 13.27
C ASN A 221 24.56 0.73 12.37
N LEU A 222 23.91 0.42 11.25
CA LEU A 222 24.41 -0.57 10.30
C LEU A 222 25.53 0.02 9.42
N PRO A 223 26.72 -0.60 9.37
CA PRO A 223 27.77 -0.24 8.43
C PRO A 223 27.34 -0.42 6.96
N ASP A 224 27.99 0.33 6.07
CA ASP A 224 27.86 0.12 4.63
C ASP A 224 28.30 -1.31 4.27
N GLY A 225 27.45 -2.03 3.54
CA GLY A 225 27.69 -3.43 3.13
C GLY A 225 27.04 -4.50 4.01
N GLU A 226 26.56 -4.15 5.21
CA GLU A 226 25.76 -5.04 6.07
C GLU A 226 24.26 -4.98 5.77
N TRP A 227 23.87 -4.20 4.76
CA TRP A 227 22.50 -4.12 4.31
C TRP A 227 22.40 -3.90 2.80
N LEU A 228 21.25 -4.25 2.26
CA LEU A 228 20.93 -4.03 0.85
C LEU A 228 19.45 -3.69 0.68
N LEU A 229 19.17 -2.79 -0.27
CA LEU A 229 17.83 -2.50 -0.76
C LEU A 229 17.60 -3.27 -2.06
N THR A 230 16.55 -4.09 -2.10
CA THR A 230 16.08 -4.81 -3.28
C THR A 230 14.62 -4.53 -3.55
N PHE A 231 14.19 -4.84 -4.77
CA PHE A 231 12.82 -4.70 -5.22
C PHE A 231 12.24 -6.07 -5.62
N GLN A 232 11.03 -6.39 -5.17
CA GLN A 232 10.35 -7.67 -5.40
C GLN A 232 9.11 -7.52 -6.29
N SER A 233 8.43 -8.64 -6.55
CA SER A 233 7.08 -8.67 -7.15
C SER A 233 6.96 -8.11 -8.58
N ARG A 234 7.99 -8.31 -9.41
CA ARG A 234 7.97 -7.96 -10.83
C ARG A 234 6.97 -8.78 -11.65
N VAL A 235 6.37 -8.13 -12.65
CA VAL A 235 5.43 -8.75 -13.58
C VAL A 235 5.74 -8.37 -15.01
N GLY A 236 5.69 -9.34 -15.91
CA GLY A 236 5.89 -9.10 -17.34
C GLY A 236 7.36 -9.08 -17.73
N LYS A 237 7.65 -8.55 -18.92
CA LYS A 237 8.99 -8.52 -19.53
C LYS A 237 9.64 -7.13 -19.50
N GLU A 238 8.91 -6.08 -19.12
CA GLU A 238 9.48 -4.75 -19.04
C GLU A 238 10.49 -4.66 -17.88
N PRO A 239 11.48 -3.75 -17.92
CA PRO A 239 12.38 -3.51 -16.80
C PRO A 239 11.67 -2.89 -15.60
N TRP A 240 11.92 -3.45 -14.41
CA TRP A 240 11.45 -2.93 -13.13
C TRP A 240 12.64 -2.41 -12.32
N LEU A 241 12.37 -1.70 -11.22
CA LEU A 241 13.42 -1.27 -10.30
C LEU A 241 14.31 -2.44 -9.85
N GLN A 242 15.60 -2.17 -9.80
CA GLN A 242 16.67 -3.10 -9.46
C GLN A 242 17.44 -2.60 -8.23
N PRO A 243 18.12 -3.49 -7.48
CA PRO A 243 18.31 -4.92 -7.73
C PRO A 243 17.06 -5.77 -7.44
N TYR A 244 16.92 -6.91 -8.13
CA TYR A 244 15.77 -7.81 -7.95
C TYR A 244 15.98 -8.75 -6.77
N THR A 245 15.02 -8.78 -5.84
CA THR A 245 15.14 -9.56 -4.60
C THR A 245 15.39 -11.04 -4.86
N ASP A 246 14.65 -11.66 -5.78
CA ASP A 246 14.83 -13.07 -6.11
C ASP A 246 16.23 -13.37 -6.67
N LYS A 247 16.74 -12.52 -7.56
CA LYS A 247 18.11 -12.67 -8.10
C LYS A 247 19.20 -12.37 -7.09
N THR A 248 18.93 -11.49 -6.14
CA THR A 248 19.88 -11.21 -5.06
C THR A 248 19.95 -12.34 -4.04
N LEU A 249 18.86 -13.09 -3.82
CA LEU A 249 18.86 -14.24 -2.92
C LEU A 249 19.40 -15.52 -3.56
N GLU A 250 19.40 -15.63 -4.90
CA GLU A 250 20.02 -16.74 -5.64
C GLU A 250 21.56 -16.67 -5.71
N ALA A 251 22.13 -15.46 -5.53
CA ALA A 251 23.55 -15.16 -5.72
C ALA A 251 24.37 -15.38 -4.44
#